data_AF-K2DWK5-F1
#
_entry.id   AF-K2DWK5-F1
#
_cell.length_a   1.000
_cell.length_b   1.000
_cell.length_c   1.000
_cell.angle_alpha   90.00
_cell.angle_beta   90.00
_cell.angle_gamma   90.00
#
_symmetry.space_group_name_H-M   'P 1'
#
loop_
_entity.id
_entity.type
_entity.pdbx_description
1 polymer ?
#
loop_
_entity_poly.entity_id
_entity_poly.type
_entity_poly.pdbx_seq_one_letter_code
_entity_poly.pdbx_strand_id
1 'polypeptide(L)'
;MLILTEAATIHSFPSIKKDLKKTGLAFYICELVNELCPEHQENRSIYYLLEKTLRRLEDGDLHDDIIYEFELNLLTLLGFWPPQKNLPAKSTQFVIEGILEKKLKTTRILPLLA
;
A
#
# COMPACT_ATOMS: atom_id res chain seq x y z
N MET A 1 19.37 -19.24 10.34
CA MET A 1 19.41 -17.78 10.15
C MET A 1 19.72 -17.53 8.68
N LEU A 2 18.86 -16.81 7.97
CA LEU A 2 19.13 -16.42 6.60
C LEU A 2 20.09 -15.23 6.62
N ILE A 3 21.16 -15.30 5.83
CA ILE A 3 22.15 -14.22 5.71
C ILE A 3 22.03 -13.69 4.28
N LEU A 4 21.79 -12.38 4.15
CA LEU A 4 21.80 -11.70 2.86
C LEU A 4 23.25 -11.55 2.40
N THR A 5 23.63 -12.23 1.32
CA THR A 5 25.00 -12.19 0.79
C THR A 5 25.21 -11.06 -0.21
N GLU A 6 24.22 -10.82 -1.09
CA GLU A 6 24.30 -9.84 -2.17
C GLU A 6 22.93 -9.23 -2.44
N ALA A 7 22.92 -7.98 -2.92
CA ALA A 7 21.73 -7.31 -3.41
C ALA A 7 22.11 -6.34 -4.53
N ALA A 8 21.31 -6.31 -5.59
CA ALA A 8 21.42 -5.33 -6.67
C ALA A 8 20.13 -4.53 -6.77
N THR A 9 20.24 -3.22 -6.96
CA THR A 9 19.07 -2.36 -7.16
C THR A 9 18.58 -2.51 -8.60
N ILE A 10 17.34 -2.96 -8.77
CA ILE A 10 16.68 -3.03 -10.09
C ILE A 10 15.90 -1.72 -10.36
N HIS A 11 15.11 -1.27 -9.38
CA HIS A 11 14.36 -0.02 -9.44
C HIS A 11 14.48 0.74 -8.13
N SER A 12 14.84 2.02 -8.20
CA SER A 12 15.16 2.83 -7.02
C SER A 12 14.08 3.85 -6.64
N PHE A 13 13.04 4.03 -7.46
CA PHE A 13 11.93 4.98 -7.25
C PHE A 13 12.38 6.38 -6.78
N PRO A 14 13.20 7.10 -7.57
CA PRO A 14 13.79 8.38 -7.18
C PRO A 14 12.76 9.50 -7.02
N SER A 15 11.65 9.52 -7.78
CA SER A 15 10.58 10.53 -7.63
C SER A 15 9.91 10.37 -6.27
N ILE A 16 9.55 9.14 -5.88
CA ILE A 16 9.00 8.86 -4.55
C ILE A 16 9.93 9.37 -3.46
N LYS A 17 11.24 9.08 -3.56
CA LYS A 17 12.23 9.46 -2.54
C LYS A 17 12.49 10.97 -2.43
N LYS A 18 12.26 11.73 -3.51
CA LYS A 18 12.48 13.19 -3.55
C LYS A 18 11.25 14.00 -3.16
N ASP A 19 10.08 13.36 -3.10
CA ASP A 19 8.82 13.99 -2.74
C ASP A 19 8.30 13.40 -1.43
N LEU A 20 8.20 14.25 -0.40
CA LEU A 20 7.80 13.82 0.94
C LEU A 20 6.36 13.27 0.97
N LYS A 21 5.46 13.82 0.16
CA LYS A 21 4.07 13.38 0.11
C LYS A 21 3.96 12.03 -0.61
N LYS A 22 4.70 11.82 -1.72
CA LYS A 22 4.82 10.49 -2.35
C LYS A 22 5.46 9.47 -1.40
N THR A 23 6.50 9.85 -0.67
CA THR A 23 7.10 8.98 0.35
C THR A 23 6.09 8.59 1.42
N GLY A 24 5.30 9.53 1.92
CA GLY A 24 4.22 9.26 2.87
C GLY A 24 3.20 8.25 2.36
N LEU A 25 2.75 8.41 1.11
CA LEU A 25 1.83 7.47 0.47
C LEU A 25 2.47 6.08 0.25
N ALA A 26 3.74 6.02 -0.13
CA ALA A 26 4.46 4.75 -0.25
C ALA A 26 4.55 4.02 1.09
N PHE A 27 4.82 4.74 2.19
CA PHE A 27 4.79 4.17 3.53
C PHE A 27 3.41 3.67 3.94
N TYR A 28 2.35 4.41 3.59
CA TYR A 28 0.98 3.99 3.83
C TYR A 28 0.67 2.66 3.11
N ILE A 29 0.99 2.56 1.82
CA ILE A 29 0.83 1.35 1.02
C ILE A 29 1.61 0.17 1.65
N CYS A 30 2.86 0.40 2.06
CA CYS A 30 3.68 -0.62 2.73
C CYS A 30 3.12 -1.04 4.10
N GLU A 31 2.58 -0.11 4.90
CA GLU A 31 1.95 -0.41 6.18
C GLU A 31 0.74 -1.34 5.99
N LEU A 32 -0.10 -1.09 4.98
CA LEU A 32 -1.23 -1.95 4.66
C LEU A 32 -0.80 -3.40 4.37
N VAL A 33 0.23 -3.58 3.54
CA VAL A 33 0.76 -4.93 3.22
C VAL A 33 1.34 -5.58 4.47
N ASN A 34 2.13 -4.83 5.24
CA ASN A 34 2.77 -5.33 6.45
C ASN A 34 1.77 -5.76 7.53
N GLU A 35 0.62 -5.08 7.64
CA GLU A 35 -0.38 -5.35 8.67
C GLU A 35 -1.41 -6.40 8.24
N LEU A 36 -1.73 -6.50 6.94
CA LEU A 36 -2.76 -7.41 6.43
C LEU A 36 -2.22 -8.73 5.88
N CYS A 37 -0.92 -8.84 5.57
CA CYS A 37 -0.32 -10.05 5.03
C CYS A 37 0.47 -10.81 6.10
N PRO A 38 0.20 -12.10 6.33
CA PRO A 38 0.99 -12.92 7.24
C PRO A 38 2.44 -13.10 6.77
N GLU A 39 3.38 -13.13 7.72
CA GLU A 39 4.76 -13.49 7.40
C GLU A 39 4.88 -14.94 6.89
N HIS A 40 5.89 -15.21 6.06
CA HIS A 40 6.19 -16.55 5.52
C HIS A 40 5.09 -17.16 4.64
N GLN A 41 4.09 -16.38 4.23
CA GLN A 41 3.07 -16.79 3.28
C GLN A 41 3.29 -16.11 1.92
N GLU A 42 3.55 -16.92 0.90
CA GLU A 42 3.72 -16.40 -0.46
C GLU A 42 2.40 -15.84 -1.01
N ASN A 43 2.41 -14.59 -1.46
CA ASN A 43 1.28 -13.98 -2.17
C ASN A 43 1.77 -13.11 -3.33
N ARG A 44 1.98 -13.75 -4.49
CA ARG A 44 2.46 -13.07 -5.71
C ARG A 44 1.51 -11.98 -6.19
N SER A 45 0.20 -12.20 -6.08
CA SER A 45 -0.81 -11.23 -6.53
C SER A 45 -0.69 -9.91 -5.78
N ILE A 46 -0.50 -9.97 -4.45
CA ILE A 46 -0.29 -8.77 -3.64
C ILE A 46 1.07 -8.13 -3.93
N TYR A 47 2.13 -8.93 -4.15
CA TYR A 47 3.43 -8.40 -4.56
C TYR A 47 3.34 -7.58 -5.87
N TYR A 48 2.69 -8.13 -6.90
CA TYR A 48 2.51 -7.41 -8.17
C TYR A 48 1.60 -6.20 -8.03
N LEU A 49 0.57 -6.26 -7.18
CA LEU A 49 -0.26 -5.11 -6.86
C LEU A 49 0.57 -3.99 -6.20
N LEU A 50 1.40 -4.33 -5.22
CA LEU A 50 2.31 -3.40 -4.55
C LEU A 50 3.28 -2.76 -5.55
N GLU A 51 3.98 -3.57 -6.34
CA GLU A 51 4.95 -3.10 -7.34
C GLU A 51 4.29 -2.15 -8.37
N LYS A 52 3.14 -2.57 -8.93
CA LYS A 52 2.38 -1.75 -9.88
C LYS A 52 1.97 -0.41 -9.28
N THR A 53 1.56 -0.41 -8.02
CA THR A 53 1.10 0.81 -7.32
C THR A 53 2.27 1.76 -7.07
N LEU A 54 3.42 1.24 -6.64
CA LEU A 54 4.65 2.03 -6.46
C LEU A 54 5.16 2.61 -7.79
N ARG A 55 5.08 1.88 -8.89
CA ARG A 55 5.40 2.42 -10.23
C ARG A 55 4.46 3.55 -10.64
N ARG A 56 3.15 3.41 -10.43
CA ARG A 56 2.20 4.50 -10.71
C ARG A 56 2.46 5.74 -9.85
N LEU A 57 2.82 5.54 -8.59
CA LEU A 57 3.16 6.64 -7.68
C LEU A 57 4.46 7.36 -8.09
N GLU A 58 5.42 6.63 -8.65
CA GLU A 58 6.64 7.19 -9.25
C GLU A 58 6.33 8.04 -10.48
N ASP A 59 5.55 7.50 -11.41
CA ASP A 59 5.30 8.09 -12.74
C ASP A 59 4.30 9.27 -12.72
N GLY A 60 3.36 9.29 -11.78
CA GLY A 60 2.23 10.23 -11.79
C GLY A 60 2.27 11.32 -10.73
N ASP A 61 1.33 12.27 -10.85
CA ASP A 61 0.93 13.16 -9.76
C ASP A 61 0.07 12.40 -8.75
N LEU A 62 0.02 12.94 -7.53
CA LEU A 62 -0.66 12.35 -6.38
C LEU A 62 -2.18 12.37 -6.57
N HIS A 63 -2.73 11.32 -7.16
CA HIS A 63 -4.17 11.14 -7.28
C HIS A 63 -4.66 10.20 -6.17
N ASP A 64 -5.66 10.65 -5.39
CA ASP A 64 -6.34 9.85 -4.36
C ASP A 64 -6.85 8.50 -4.93
N ASP A 65 -7.12 8.46 -6.24
CA ASP A 65 -7.53 7.26 -6.98
C ASP A 65 -6.51 6.12 -6.90
N ILE A 66 -5.20 6.40 -6.87
CA ILE A 66 -4.15 5.35 -6.80
C ILE A 66 -4.26 4.59 -5.48
N ILE A 67 -4.48 5.31 -4.38
CA ILE A 67 -4.58 4.73 -3.03
C ILE A 67 -5.88 3.95 -2.91
N TYR A 68 -6.99 4.55 -3.33
CA TYR A 68 -8.27 3.89 -3.31
C TYR A 68 -8.28 2.57 -4.10
N GLU A 69 -7.74 2.59 -5.33
CA GLU A 69 -7.62 1.39 -6.15
C GLU A 69 -6.74 0.33 -5.48
N PHE A 70 -5.65 0.73 -4.83
CA PHE A 70 -4.79 -0.20 -4.10
C PHE A 70 -5.53 -0.85 -2.93
N GLU A 71 -6.19 -0.07 -2.07
CA GLU A 71 -6.95 -0.57 -0.92
C GLU A 71 -8.04 -1.55 -1.35
N LEU A 72 -8.84 -1.19 -2.36
CA LEU A 72 -9.94 -2.03 -2.83
C LEU A 72 -9.42 -3.35 -3.43
N ASN A 73 -8.37 -3.30 -4.23
CA ASN A 73 -7.76 -4.50 -4.81
C ASN A 73 -7.12 -5.37 -3.72
N LEU A 74 -6.47 -4.77 -2.72
CA LEU A 74 -5.87 -5.50 -1.61
C LEU A 74 -6.94 -6.24 -0.80
N LEU A 75 -8.01 -5.55 -0.41
CA LEU A 75 -9.15 -6.15 0.30
C LEU A 75 -9.80 -7.28 -0.50
N THR A 76 -9.91 -7.10 -1.82
CA THR A 76 -10.50 -8.10 -2.71
C THR A 76 -9.60 -9.34 -2.83
N LEU A 77 -8.29 -9.15 -3.03
CA LEU A 77 -7.32 -10.24 -3.13
C LEU A 77 -7.18 -11.05 -1.83
N LEU A 78 -7.33 -10.38 -0.69
CA LEU A 78 -7.31 -11.01 0.64
C LEU A 78 -8.65 -11.67 1.03
N GLY A 79 -9.70 -11.46 0.23
CA GLY A 79 -11.03 -12.02 0.50
C GLY A 79 -11.85 -11.26 1.55
N PHE A 80 -11.41 -10.08 1.98
CA PHE A 80 -12.15 -9.21 2.90
C PHE A 80 -13.28 -8.44 2.21
N TRP A 81 -13.25 -8.30 0.88
CA TRP A 81 -14.28 -7.60 0.12
C TRP A 81 -14.61 -8.31 -1.21
N PRO A 82 -15.88 -8.34 -1.64
CA PRO A 82 -16.25 -8.98 -2.89
C PRO A 82 -15.94 -8.08 -4.11
N PRO A 83 -15.45 -8.67 -5.23
CA PRO A 83 -14.94 -7.92 -6.39
C PRO A 83 -15.97 -7.04 -7.12
N GLN A 84 -17.27 -7.32 -7.00
CA GLN A 84 -18.33 -6.57 -7.70
C GLN A 84 -19.06 -5.56 -6.81
N LYS A 85 -18.63 -5.36 -5.56
CA LYS A 85 -19.28 -4.44 -4.63
C LYS A 85 -18.51 -3.13 -4.53
N ASN A 86 -19.18 -2.03 -4.85
CA ASN A 86 -18.61 -0.70 -4.68
C ASN A 86 -18.41 -0.38 -3.19
N LEU A 87 -17.20 0.03 -2.83
CA LEU A 87 -16.88 0.60 -1.52
C LEU A 87 -16.45 2.05 -1.74
N PRO A 88 -17.10 3.05 -1.14
CA PRO A 88 -16.67 4.44 -1.30
C PRO A 88 -15.22 4.63 -0.82
N ALA A 89 -14.44 5.48 -1.50
CA ALA A 89 -13.03 5.72 -1.15
C ALA A 89 -12.81 6.22 0.28
N LYS A 90 -13.77 6.95 0.84
CA LYS A 90 -13.71 7.40 2.24
C LYS A 90 -13.96 6.29 3.26
N SER A 91 -14.39 5.11 2.82
CA SER A 91 -14.81 4.00 3.68
C SER A 91 -13.81 2.84 3.69
N THR A 92 -12.92 2.74 2.70
CA THR A 92 -11.89 1.69 2.63
C THR A 92 -11.03 1.66 3.88
N GLN A 93 -10.52 2.83 4.30
CA GLN A 93 -9.71 2.95 5.51
C GLN A 93 -10.47 2.49 6.77
N PHE A 94 -11.76 2.82 6.90
CA PHE A 94 -12.56 2.38 8.05
C PHE A 94 -12.72 0.85 8.09
N VAL A 95 -12.92 0.22 6.92
CA VAL A 95 -12.99 -1.24 6.81
C VAL A 95 -11.66 -1.86 7.21
N ILE A 96 -10.55 -1.33 6.70
CA ILE A 96 -9.20 -1.81 7.02
C ILE A 96 -8.91 -1.69 8.51
N GLU A 97 -9.14 -0.53 9.12
CA GLU A 97 -8.91 -0.33 10.56
C GLU A 97 -9.83 -1.21 11.42
N GLY A 98 -11.03 -1.53 10.92
CA GLY A 98 -11.93 -2.50 11.55
C GLY A 98 -11.38 -3.93 11.51
N ILE A 99 -10.79 -4.35 10.38
CA ILE A 99 -10.13 -5.67 10.23
C ILE A 99 -8.90 -5.77 11.14
N LEU A 100 -8.12 -4.69 11.23
CA LEU A 100 -6.90 -4.65 12.03
C LEU A 100 -7.15 -4.43 13.53
N GLU A 101 -8.39 -4.08 13.92
CA GLU A 101 -8.76 -3.67 15.28
C GLU A 101 -7.89 -2.54 15.86
N LYS A 102 -7.30 -1.71 14.99
CA LYS A 102 -6.46 -0.56 15.37
C LYS A 102 -6.41 0.46 14.24
N LYS A 103 -6.03 1.69 14.59
CA LYS A 103 -5.77 2.76 13.61
C LYS A 103 -4.42 2.55 12.93
N LEU A 104 -4.35 2.87 11.64
CA LEU A 104 -3.09 2.93 10.91
C LEU A 104 -2.23 4.08 11.46
N LYS A 105 -0.91 3.91 11.44
CA LYS A 105 0.03 4.93 11.93
C LYS A 105 0.17 6.04 10.91
N THR A 106 0.30 5.67 9.64
CA THR A 106 0.52 6.60 8.53
C THR A 106 -0.65 7.54 8.31
N THR A 107 -1.88 7.15 8.63
CA THR A 107 -3.08 8.01 8.51
C THR A 107 -3.06 9.20 9.47
N ARG A 108 -2.29 9.11 10.56
CA ARG A 108 -2.05 10.24 11.48
C ARG A 108 -0.99 11.20 10.95
N ILE A 109 -0.09 10.71 10.09
CA ILE A 109 1.09 11.44 9.61
C ILE A 109 0.82 12.08 8.25
N LEU A 110 0.10 11.39 7.34
CA LEU A 110 -0.20 11.87 5.98
C LEU A 110 -0.75 13.31 5.92
N PRO A 111 -1.69 13.73 6.79
CA PRO A 111 -2.18 15.11 6.77
C PRO A 111 -1.12 16.17 7.12
N LEU A 112 -0.02 15.77 7.77
CA LEU A 112 1.09 16.65 8.14
C LEU A 112 2.11 16.80 7.00
N LEU A 113 1.97 16.03 5.93
CA LEU A 113 2.86 16.02 4.76
C LEU A 113 2.27 16.78 3.56
N ALA A 114 1.15 17.48 3.77
CA ALA A 114 0.38 18.22 2.76
C ALA A 114 0.83 19.68 2.61
#